data_AF-A0A2K8BLT3-F1
#
_entry.id   AF-A0A2K8BLT3-F1
#
_cell.length_a   1.000
_cell.length_b   1.000
_cell.length_c   1.000
_cell.angle_alpha   90.00
_cell.angle_beta   90.00
_cell.angle_gamma   90.00
#
_symmetry.space_group_name_H-M   'P 1'
#
loop_
_entity.id
_entity.type
_entity.pdbx_description
1 polymer ?
#
loop_
_entity_poly.entity_id
_entity_poly.type
_entity_poly.pdbx_seq_one_letter_code
_entity_poly.pdbx_strand_id
1 'polypeptide(L)'
;MDLDLVLSHDAGNQAFPNQLDGQNKNINDSLESPKKTFLSCIGVHELLSPETWKAAITELVSTACQLFTLITMVTACLESHVAEAKLLVPVVVFSTIFLLLVVTIPVSGVHMNPTFTFIFALKGVITFVRALVYILAQCLGSTMAYLIVKRAMNPKIAEKYSLGGCSMGGNGEGISAGTALAIEFACTFLVLYFSVTVAFDKKRCKQLGLTMFCVMVSGILAVAYFISLTITGQVGYGGPRLNPARCIGPAVLVGGSLWESLWVFWVGPFCASIVL
;
A
#
# COMPACT_ATOMS: atom_id res chain seq x y z
N MET A 1 2.16 -10.93 8.19
CA MET A 1 1.67 -10.99 9.57
C MET A 1 0.87 -12.27 9.69
N ASP A 2 1.32 -13.24 10.49
CA ASP A 2 0.51 -14.42 10.80
C ASP A 2 -0.77 -13.93 11.49
N LEU A 3 -1.91 -14.02 10.82
CA LEU A 3 -3.20 -13.63 11.38
C LEU A 3 -3.47 -14.40 12.69
N ASP A 4 -3.01 -15.65 12.76
CA ASP A 4 -3.14 -16.53 13.92
C ASP A 4 -2.38 -16.02 15.16
N LEU A 5 -1.30 -15.25 14.97
CA LEU A 5 -0.53 -14.67 16.07
C LEU A 5 -1.17 -13.41 16.67
N VAL A 6 -2.05 -12.74 15.92
CA VAL A 6 -2.71 -11.48 16.33
C VAL A 6 -4.13 -11.73 16.86
N LEU A 7 -4.81 -12.77 16.37
CA LEU A 7 -6.16 -13.16 16.77
C LEU A 7 -6.20 -14.17 17.93
N SER A 8 -5.03 -14.66 18.38
CA SER A 8 -4.90 -15.57 19.52
C SER A 8 -5.12 -14.85 20.87
N HIS A 9 -6.37 -14.51 21.17
CA HIS A 9 -6.86 -14.43 22.54
C HIS A 9 -7.99 -15.45 22.69
N ASP A 10 -7.77 -16.44 23.56
CA ASP A 10 -8.70 -17.48 24.03
C ASP A 10 -9.05 -18.66 23.11
N ALA A 11 -8.25 -19.73 23.22
CA ALA A 11 -8.76 -21.08 23.44
C ALA A 11 -7.67 -21.96 24.07
N GLY A 12 -7.83 -22.26 25.36
CA GLY A 12 -6.98 -23.20 26.07
C GLY A 12 -7.40 -24.66 25.84
N ASN A 13 -6.38 -25.52 25.81
CA ASN A 13 -6.37 -26.91 26.26
C ASN A 13 -7.02 -28.00 25.37
N GLN A 14 -6.22 -28.89 24.77
CA GLN A 14 -6.03 -30.28 25.25
C GLN A 14 -5.28 -31.19 24.25
N ALA A 15 -4.26 -31.88 24.79
CA ALA A 15 -3.82 -33.27 24.57
C ALA A 15 -3.40 -33.79 23.16
N PHE A 16 -2.12 -34.18 23.07
CA PHE A 16 -1.62 -35.36 22.32
C PHE A 16 -1.98 -36.65 23.10
N PRO A 17 -2.20 -37.83 22.46
CA PRO A 17 -1.05 -38.67 22.06
C PRO A 17 -1.21 -39.65 20.86
N ASN A 18 -0.03 -40.11 20.40
CA ASN A 18 0.35 -41.42 19.84
C ASN A 18 0.07 -41.83 18.37
N GLN A 19 1.17 -41.80 17.61
CA GLN A 19 1.82 -42.88 16.83
C GLN A 19 1.06 -44.12 16.33
N LEU A 20 1.46 -44.50 15.10
CA LEU A 20 1.37 -45.79 14.37
C LEU A 20 0.13 -46.00 13.50
N ASP A 21 0.27 -45.75 12.18
CA ASP A 21 -0.02 -46.79 11.18
C ASP A 21 0.61 -46.46 9.81
N GLY A 22 1.01 -47.49 9.07
CA GLY A 22 1.08 -47.42 7.61
C GLY A 22 2.43 -47.18 6.93
N GLN A 23 3.38 -48.12 7.08
CA GLN A 23 4.31 -48.42 5.99
C GLN A 23 3.52 -48.87 4.75
N ASN A 24 3.40 -48.00 3.74
CA ASN A 24 3.41 -48.31 2.30
C ASN A 24 2.73 -47.17 1.52
N LYS A 25 3.54 -46.24 1.00
CA LYS A 25 3.18 -45.54 -0.23
C LYS A 25 4.45 -45.12 -0.96
N ASN A 26 4.79 -45.97 -1.92
CA ASN A 26 5.42 -45.64 -3.19
C ASN A 26 6.75 -44.90 -3.16
N ILE A 27 7.80 -45.71 -3.27
CA ILE A 27 9.06 -45.39 -3.95
C ILE A 27 8.71 -45.04 -5.42
N ASN A 28 8.22 -43.82 -5.66
CA ASN A 28 8.07 -43.21 -6.99
C ASN A 28 8.13 -41.66 -6.95
N ASP A 29 8.40 -41.05 -5.79
CA ASP A 29 8.43 -39.58 -5.61
C ASP A 29 9.78 -38.91 -5.93
N SER A 30 10.72 -39.60 -6.59
CA SER A 30 12.05 -39.03 -6.87
C SER A 30 12.20 -38.25 -8.18
N LEU A 31 11.10 -37.91 -8.86
CA LEU A 31 11.11 -37.08 -10.07
C LEU A 31 10.03 -35.99 -10.06
N GLU A 32 9.91 -35.23 -8.96
CA GLU A 32 9.28 -33.91 -9.06
C GLU A 32 10.13 -33.00 -9.96
N SER A 33 9.64 -32.72 -11.17
CA SER A 33 10.37 -31.87 -12.12
C SER A 33 10.61 -30.48 -11.49
N PRO A 34 11.81 -29.88 -11.66
CA PRO A 34 12.14 -28.56 -11.09
C PRO A 34 11.11 -27.46 -11.38
N LYS A 35 10.39 -27.60 -12.50
CA LYS A 35 9.30 -26.69 -12.90
C LYS A 35 8.11 -26.70 -11.94
N LYS A 36 7.72 -27.85 -11.38
CA LYS A 36 6.58 -27.96 -10.45
C LYS A 36 6.89 -27.27 -9.12
N THR A 37 8.10 -27.46 -8.60
CA THR A 37 8.58 -26.81 -7.38
C THR A 37 8.72 -25.29 -7.56
N PHE A 38 9.23 -24.84 -8.70
CA PHE A 38 9.36 -23.41 -9.02
C PHE A 38 8.00 -22.71 -9.20
N LEU A 39 7.06 -23.32 -9.94
CA LEU A 39 5.70 -22.78 -10.13
C LEU A 39 4.90 -22.73 -8.82
N SER A 40 5.13 -23.69 -7.92
CA SER A 40 4.55 -23.68 -6.58
C SER A 40 5.15 -22.57 -5.72
N CYS A 41 6.46 -22.34 -5.81
CA CYS A 41 7.17 -21.27 -5.09
C CYS A 41 6.72 -19.86 -5.54
N ILE A 42 6.47 -19.68 -6.84
CA ILE A 42 5.93 -18.41 -7.39
C ILE A 42 4.46 -18.20 -7.01
N GLY A 43 3.73 -19.28 -6.72
CA GLY A 43 2.34 -19.23 -6.25
C GLY A 43 1.30 -19.26 -7.35
N VAL A 44 1.53 -19.95 -8.48
CA VAL A 44 0.55 -19.99 -9.59
C VAL A 44 -0.81 -20.56 -9.17
N HIS A 45 -0.83 -21.45 -8.17
CA HIS A 45 -2.05 -21.99 -7.58
C HIS A 45 -2.97 -20.91 -6.97
N GLU A 46 -2.42 -19.76 -6.59
CA GLU A 46 -3.16 -18.64 -6.00
C GLU A 46 -4.18 -18.03 -6.96
N LEU A 47 -3.95 -18.12 -8.27
CA LEU A 47 -4.90 -17.63 -9.28
C LEU A 47 -6.23 -18.38 -9.26
N LEU A 48 -6.23 -19.61 -8.77
CA LEU A 48 -7.40 -20.46 -8.65
C LEU A 48 -8.04 -20.38 -7.25
N SER A 49 -7.39 -19.73 -6.28
CA SER A 49 -7.89 -19.62 -4.91
C SER A 49 -8.96 -18.52 -4.81
N PRO A 50 -10.19 -18.87 -4.37
CA PRO A 50 -11.23 -17.88 -4.07
C PRO A 50 -10.81 -16.84 -3.03
N GLU A 51 -9.95 -17.21 -2.09
CA GLU A 51 -9.46 -16.40 -0.98
C GLU A 51 -8.57 -15.28 -1.50
N THR A 52 -7.68 -15.58 -2.46
CA THR A 52 -6.87 -14.57 -3.15
C THR A 52 -7.75 -13.55 -3.86
N TRP A 53 -8.83 -13.99 -4.53
CA TRP A 53 -9.75 -13.07 -5.20
C TRP A 53 -10.58 -12.23 -4.23
N LYS A 54 -11.07 -12.81 -3.12
CA LYS A 54 -11.74 -12.05 -2.04
C LYS A 54 -10.82 -10.97 -1.47
N ALA A 55 -9.57 -11.33 -1.23
CA ALA A 55 -8.57 -10.39 -0.73
C ALA A 55 -8.21 -9.32 -1.77
N ALA A 56 -8.10 -9.68 -3.05
CA ALA A 56 -7.89 -8.73 -4.15
C ALA A 56 -9.04 -7.73 -4.29
N ILE A 57 -10.30 -8.16 -4.14
CA ILE A 57 -11.46 -7.26 -4.13
C ILE A 57 -11.37 -6.31 -2.93
N THR A 58 -10.92 -6.80 -1.78
CA THR A 58 -10.70 -5.97 -0.60
C THR A 58 -9.60 -4.94 -0.85
N GLU A 59 -8.48 -5.30 -1.48
CA GLU A 59 -7.42 -4.36 -1.90
C GLU A 59 -7.95 -3.31 -2.87
N LEU A 60 -8.77 -3.69 -3.84
CA LEU A 60 -9.39 -2.77 -4.79
C LEU A 60 -10.29 -1.75 -4.06
N VAL A 61 -11.23 -2.23 -3.25
CA VAL A 61 -12.21 -1.37 -2.57
C VAL A 61 -11.54 -0.48 -1.53
N SER A 62 -10.64 -1.03 -0.73
CA SER A 62 -9.90 -0.27 0.28
C SER A 62 -9.01 0.79 -0.35
N THR A 63 -8.30 0.49 -1.44
CA THR A 63 -7.50 1.48 -2.18
C THR A 63 -8.38 2.57 -2.79
N ALA A 64 -9.54 2.19 -3.35
CA ALA A 64 -10.50 3.16 -3.88
C ALA A 64 -11.01 4.11 -2.78
N CYS A 65 -11.44 3.57 -1.64
CA CYS A 65 -11.90 4.36 -0.49
C CYS A 65 -10.80 5.26 0.07
N GLN A 66 -9.58 4.74 0.23
CA GLN A 66 -8.42 5.48 0.70
C GLN A 66 -8.16 6.69 -0.20
N LEU A 67 -8.02 6.46 -1.51
CA LEU A 67 -7.61 7.50 -2.44
C LEU A 67 -8.74 8.52 -2.66
N PHE A 68 -9.99 8.08 -2.76
CA PHE A 68 -11.14 8.97 -2.84
C PHE A 68 -11.17 9.94 -1.65
N THR A 69 -11.06 9.41 -0.43
CA THR A 69 -11.09 10.21 0.81
C THR A 69 -9.89 11.15 0.88
N LEU A 70 -8.69 10.64 0.57
CA LEU A 70 -7.45 11.41 0.61
C LEU A 70 -7.48 12.60 -0.36
N ILE A 71 -7.84 12.39 -1.62
CA ILE A 71 -7.80 13.44 -2.65
C ILE A 71 -8.85 14.52 -2.36
N THR A 72 -10.07 14.11 -2.03
CA THR A 72 -11.16 15.03 -1.74
C THR A 72 -10.85 15.89 -0.52
N MET A 73 -10.33 15.28 0.55
CA MET A 73 -9.98 16.00 1.78
C MET A 73 -8.77 16.90 1.62
N VAL A 74 -7.70 16.44 0.97
CA VAL A 74 -6.53 17.30 0.70
C VAL A 74 -6.95 18.49 -0.15
N THR A 75 -7.76 18.27 -1.18
CA THR A 75 -8.24 19.38 -2.03
C THR A 75 -9.15 20.33 -1.25
N ALA A 76 -10.04 19.81 -0.39
CA ALA A 76 -10.88 20.63 0.48
C ALA A 76 -10.04 21.48 1.46
N CYS A 77 -8.98 20.92 2.04
CA CYS A 77 -8.06 21.67 2.91
C CYS A 77 -7.33 22.78 2.13
N LEU A 78 -6.86 22.48 0.92
CA LEU A 78 -6.14 23.45 0.08
C LEU A 78 -7.05 24.56 -0.47
N GLU A 79 -8.33 24.28 -0.70
CA GLU A 79 -9.32 25.28 -1.12
C GLU A 79 -9.96 26.04 0.05
N SER A 80 -9.78 25.56 1.29
CA SER A 80 -10.35 26.25 2.44
C SER A 80 -9.65 27.59 2.70
N HIS A 81 -10.43 28.62 3.01
CA HIS A 81 -9.92 29.93 3.40
C HIS A 81 -9.50 30.02 4.87
N VAL A 82 -9.34 28.87 5.54
CA VAL A 82 -9.00 28.78 6.96
C VAL A 82 -7.47 28.79 7.12
N ALA A 83 -6.98 29.55 8.10
CA ALA A 83 -5.56 29.54 8.44
C ALA A 83 -5.11 28.11 8.78
N GLU A 84 -3.94 27.71 8.26
CA GLU A 84 -3.27 26.45 8.59
C GLU A 84 -4.05 25.15 8.30
N ALA A 85 -5.01 25.17 7.37
CA ALA A 85 -5.79 23.96 7.00
C ALA A 85 -4.94 22.73 6.62
N LYS A 86 -3.67 22.94 6.22
CA LYS A 86 -2.70 21.87 5.98
C LYS A 86 -2.41 21.01 7.22
N LEU A 87 -2.60 21.54 8.44
CA LEU A 87 -2.48 20.80 9.70
C LEU A 87 -3.57 19.74 9.89
N LEU A 88 -4.71 19.86 9.19
CA LEU A 88 -5.79 18.87 9.26
C LEU A 88 -5.48 17.61 8.44
N VAL A 89 -4.60 17.71 7.44
CA VAL A 89 -4.26 16.58 6.57
C VAL A 89 -3.73 15.36 7.34
N PRO A 90 -2.73 15.46 8.24
CA PRO A 90 -2.27 14.28 8.99
C PRO A 90 -3.37 13.62 9.81
N VAL A 91 -4.28 14.40 10.42
CA VAL A 91 -5.39 13.84 11.22
C VAL A 91 -6.33 13.02 10.35
N VAL A 92 -6.65 13.51 9.16
CA VAL A 92 -7.52 12.83 8.21
C VAL A 92 -6.84 11.60 7.62
N VAL A 93 -5.56 11.70 7.25
CA VAL A 93 -4.75 10.57 6.78
C VAL A 93 -4.70 9.50 7.84
N PHE A 94 -4.37 9.87 9.09
CA PHE A 94 -4.34 8.96 10.22
C PHE A 94 -5.68 8.23 10.37
N SER A 95 -6.78 8.98 10.46
CA SER A 95 -8.11 8.42 10.73
C SER A 95 -8.57 7.49 9.60
N THR A 96 -8.36 7.89 8.35
CA THR A 96 -8.75 7.10 7.17
C THR A 96 -7.97 5.80 7.10
N ILE A 97 -6.64 5.86 7.23
CA ILE A 97 -5.79 4.68 7.15
C ILE A 97 -6.05 3.76 8.33
N PHE A 98 -6.18 4.32 9.55
CA PHE A 98 -6.49 3.54 10.73
C PHE A 98 -7.78 2.73 10.59
N LEU A 99 -8.87 3.39 10.16
CA LEU A 99 -10.16 2.72 9.97
C LEU A 99 -10.09 1.63 8.90
N LEU A 100 -9.44 1.93 7.76
CA LEU A 100 -9.27 0.94 6.70
C LEU A 100 -8.44 -0.25 7.18
N LEU A 101 -7.30 -0.01 7.84
CA LEU A 101 -6.44 -1.07 8.37
C LEU A 101 -7.21 -1.98 9.35
N VAL A 102 -7.86 -1.41 10.37
CA VAL A 102 -8.59 -2.20 11.38
C VAL A 102 -9.67 -3.07 10.75
N VAL A 103 -10.41 -2.54 9.76
CA VAL A 103 -11.51 -3.28 9.12
C VAL A 103 -11.02 -4.35 8.14
N THR A 104 -9.93 -4.10 7.41
CA THR A 104 -9.58 -4.90 6.23
C THR A 104 -8.35 -5.80 6.41
N ILE A 105 -7.53 -5.59 7.44
CA ILE A 105 -6.44 -6.50 7.81
C ILE A 105 -6.95 -7.94 8.00
N PRO A 106 -8.06 -8.21 8.72
CA PRO A 106 -8.55 -9.57 8.94
C PRO A 106 -8.94 -10.33 7.66
N VAL A 107 -9.16 -9.61 6.55
CA VAL A 107 -9.62 -10.21 5.28
C VAL A 107 -8.46 -10.43 4.31
N SER A 108 -7.60 -9.43 4.13
CA SER A 108 -6.57 -9.43 3.07
C SER A 108 -5.14 -9.25 3.56
N GLY A 109 -4.96 -8.87 4.83
CA GLY A 109 -3.72 -8.28 5.34
C GLY A 109 -3.54 -6.80 4.97
N VAL A 110 -4.41 -6.28 4.09
CA VAL A 110 -4.52 -4.94 3.51
C VAL A 110 -3.22 -4.13 3.40
N HIS A 111 -2.82 -3.89 2.15
CA HIS A 111 -1.64 -3.11 1.83
C HIS A 111 -2.03 -1.74 1.23
N MET A 112 -3.06 -1.71 0.36
CA MET A 112 -3.53 -0.52 -0.38
C MET A 112 -2.44 0.26 -1.13
N ASN A 113 -1.28 -0.36 -1.31
CA ASN A 113 -0.07 0.28 -1.77
C ASN A 113 0.84 -0.77 -2.43
N PRO A 114 1.18 -0.61 -3.71
CA PRO A 114 2.06 -1.52 -4.41
C PRO A 114 3.40 -1.71 -3.72
N THR A 115 3.94 -0.67 -3.08
CA THR A 115 5.20 -0.73 -2.33
C THR A 115 5.13 -1.67 -1.14
N PHE A 116 4.07 -1.57 -0.33
CA PHE A 116 3.85 -2.47 0.82
C PHE A 116 3.63 -3.91 0.35
N THR A 117 2.88 -4.07 -0.75
CA THR A 117 2.65 -5.39 -1.35
C THR A 117 3.95 -6.02 -1.83
N PHE A 118 4.79 -5.23 -2.49
CA PHE A 118 6.06 -5.70 -3.01
C PHE A 118 7.03 -6.10 -1.90
N ILE A 119 7.18 -5.29 -0.84
CA ILE A 119 8.06 -5.67 0.29
C ILE A 119 7.54 -6.89 1.05
N PHE A 120 6.22 -7.07 1.19
CA PHE A 120 5.67 -8.28 1.80
C PHE A 120 5.96 -9.52 0.96
N ALA A 121 6.00 -9.40 -0.37
CA ALA A 121 6.46 -10.46 -1.25
C ALA A 121 7.96 -10.75 -1.09
N LEU A 122 8.80 -9.70 -1.02
CA LEU A 122 10.24 -9.84 -0.79
C LEU A 122 10.58 -10.49 0.56
N LYS A 123 9.77 -10.22 1.60
CA LYS A 123 9.89 -10.84 2.92
C LYS A 123 9.23 -12.23 3.01
N GLY A 124 8.68 -12.75 1.89
CA GLY A 124 8.08 -14.08 1.82
C GLY A 124 6.76 -14.22 2.58
N VAL A 125 6.08 -13.11 2.91
CA VAL A 125 4.78 -13.12 3.60
C VAL A 125 3.65 -13.47 2.65
N ILE A 126 3.76 -13.04 1.39
CA ILE A 126 2.84 -13.40 0.30
C ILE A 126 3.65 -13.90 -0.91
N THR A 127 3.01 -14.70 -1.75
CA THR A 127 3.61 -15.15 -3.02
C THR A 127 3.71 -14.00 -4.02
N PHE A 128 4.65 -14.10 -4.98
CA PHE A 128 4.80 -13.09 -6.03
C PHE A 128 3.55 -12.97 -6.91
N VAL A 129 2.85 -14.08 -7.17
CA VAL A 129 1.59 -14.06 -7.94
C VAL A 129 0.50 -13.32 -7.18
N ARG A 130 0.31 -13.60 -5.88
CA ARG A 130 -0.65 -12.86 -5.06
C ARG A 130 -0.31 -11.37 -5.00
N ALA A 131 0.98 -11.04 -4.88
CA ALA A 131 1.46 -9.66 -4.91
C ALA A 131 1.08 -8.94 -6.21
N LEU A 132 1.26 -9.60 -7.36
CA LEU A 132 0.89 -9.04 -8.65
C LEU A 132 -0.63 -8.80 -8.74
N VAL A 133 -1.45 -9.76 -8.31
CA VAL A 133 -2.91 -9.61 -8.29
C VAL A 133 -3.33 -8.42 -7.42
N TYR A 134 -2.72 -8.26 -6.23
CA TYR A 134 -2.97 -7.14 -5.33
C TYR A 134 -2.57 -5.80 -5.96
N ILE A 135 -1.39 -5.72 -6.59
CA ILE A 135 -0.93 -4.49 -7.26
C ILE A 135 -1.90 -4.08 -8.37
N LEU A 136 -2.38 -5.03 -9.19
CA LEU A 136 -3.37 -4.76 -10.22
C LEU A 136 -4.70 -4.27 -9.63
N ALA A 137 -5.17 -4.92 -8.56
CA ALA A 137 -6.38 -4.52 -7.84
C ALA A 137 -6.27 -3.10 -7.26
N GLN A 138 -5.12 -2.76 -6.66
CA GLN A 138 -4.83 -1.42 -6.12
C GLN A 138 -4.80 -0.37 -7.24
N CYS A 139 -4.19 -0.66 -8.38
CA CYS A 139 -4.16 0.25 -9.53
C CYS A 139 -5.56 0.48 -10.11
N LEU A 140 -6.39 -0.57 -10.18
CA LEU A 140 -7.78 -0.46 -10.60
C LEU A 140 -8.62 0.35 -9.60
N GLY A 141 -8.48 0.06 -8.31
CA GLY A 141 -9.15 0.81 -7.23
C GLY A 141 -8.77 2.29 -7.25
N SER A 142 -7.49 2.60 -7.47
CA SER A 142 -7.03 3.98 -7.69
C SER A 142 -7.70 4.63 -8.89
N THR A 143 -7.69 3.97 -10.05
CA THR A 143 -8.33 4.51 -11.27
C THR A 143 -9.81 4.79 -11.04
N MET A 144 -10.53 3.89 -10.35
CA MET A 144 -11.94 4.07 -9.98
C MET A 144 -12.14 5.29 -9.06
N ALA A 145 -11.31 5.45 -8.03
CA ALA A 145 -11.40 6.60 -7.12
C ALA A 145 -11.20 7.92 -7.88
N TYR A 146 -10.15 8.02 -8.68
CA TYR A 146 -9.85 9.23 -9.44
C TYR A 146 -10.91 9.50 -10.54
N LEU A 147 -11.52 8.48 -11.13
CA LEU A 147 -12.65 8.64 -12.05
C LEU A 147 -13.85 9.28 -11.35
N ILE A 148 -14.20 8.79 -10.15
CA ILE A 148 -15.31 9.34 -9.37
C ILE A 148 -15.01 10.80 -8.97
N VAL A 149 -13.80 11.07 -8.47
CA VAL A 149 -13.37 12.43 -8.11
C VAL A 149 -13.41 13.37 -9.32
N LYS A 150 -12.91 12.94 -10.49
CA LYS A 150 -12.94 13.74 -11.73
C LYS A 150 -14.36 14.18 -12.12
N ARG A 151 -15.35 13.31 -11.85
CA ARG A 151 -16.76 13.58 -12.18
C ARG A 151 -17.48 14.39 -11.11
N ALA A 152 -17.12 14.22 -9.84
CA ALA A 152 -17.76 14.92 -8.73
C ALA A 152 -17.19 16.32 -8.47
N MET A 153 -15.90 16.53 -8.74
CA MET A 153 -15.19 17.77 -8.45
C MET A 153 -15.46 18.85 -9.52
N ASN A 154 -15.46 20.12 -9.10
CA ASN A 154 -15.52 21.25 -10.03
C ASN A 154 -14.35 21.18 -11.04
N PRO A 155 -14.59 21.28 -12.36
CA PRO A 155 -13.55 21.16 -13.37
C PRO A 155 -12.35 22.10 -13.15
N LYS A 156 -12.58 23.33 -12.69
CA LYS A 156 -11.50 24.30 -12.42
C LYS A 156 -10.59 23.86 -11.28
N ILE A 157 -11.16 23.26 -10.24
CA ILE A 157 -10.42 22.73 -9.09
C ILE A 157 -9.65 21.48 -9.50
N ALA A 158 -10.30 20.58 -10.26
CA ALA A 158 -9.68 19.37 -10.77
C ALA A 158 -8.46 19.69 -11.64
N GLU A 159 -8.56 20.69 -12.52
CA GLU A 159 -7.45 21.17 -13.33
C GLU A 159 -6.34 21.82 -12.49
N LYS A 160 -6.70 22.75 -11.60
CA LYS A 160 -5.77 23.46 -10.70
C LYS A 160 -4.87 22.50 -9.92
N TYR A 161 -5.40 21.40 -9.42
CA TYR A 161 -4.65 20.41 -8.64
C TYR A 161 -4.23 19.18 -9.44
N SER A 162 -4.49 19.13 -10.76
CA SER A 162 -4.26 17.94 -11.59
C SER A 162 -4.85 16.66 -10.97
N LEU A 163 -6.06 16.77 -10.41
CA LEU A 163 -6.77 15.75 -9.61
C LEU A 163 -5.98 15.24 -8.38
N GLY A 164 -4.94 15.94 -7.91
CA GLY A 164 -4.04 15.43 -6.87
C GLY A 164 -2.98 14.46 -7.41
N GLY A 165 -2.73 14.48 -8.72
CA GLY A 165 -1.77 13.67 -9.44
C GLY A 165 -0.32 13.84 -8.99
N CYS A 166 0.53 12.92 -9.41
CA CYS A 166 1.95 12.92 -9.09
C CYS A 166 2.74 13.55 -10.23
N SER A 167 3.11 14.82 -10.06
CA SER A 167 3.93 15.57 -11.00
C SER A 167 5.26 15.92 -10.35
N MET A 168 6.33 15.93 -11.14
CA MET A 168 7.63 16.50 -10.76
C MET A 168 7.82 17.94 -11.25
N GLY A 169 6.92 18.44 -12.10
CA GLY A 169 6.98 19.77 -12.65
C GLY A 169 6.18 19.92 -13.94
N GLY A 170 5.90 21.16 -14.31
CA GLY A 170 5.18 21.56 -15.51
C GLY A 170 5.16 23.08 -15.62
N ASN A 171 5.28 23.62 -16.84
CA ASN A 171 5.29 25.06 -17.13
C ASN A 171 6.43 25.88 -16.46
N GLY A 172 7.61 25.28 -16.26
CA GLY A 172 8.79 25.98 -15.75
C GLY A 172 8.96 25.95 -14.22
N GLU A 173 8.05 25.29 -13.50
CA GLU A 173 8.10 25.09 -12.05
C GLU A 173 8.21 23.58 -11.73
N GLY A 174 8.78 23.24 -10.56
CA GLY A 174 8.96 21.87 -10.09
C GLY A 174 10.39 21.56 -9.64
N ILE A 175 10.75 20.28 -9.62
CA ILE A 175 12.08 19.80 -9.23
C ILE A 175 12.68 18.86 -10.26
N SER A 176 14.01 18.70 -10.20
CA SER A 176 14.69 17.71 -11.04
C SER A 176 14.21 16.28 -10.71
N ALA A 177 14.18 15.42 -11.72
CA ALA A 177 13.78 14.02 -11.54
C ALA A 177 14.67 13.27 -10.54
N GLY A 178 15.98 13.58 -10.51
CA GLY A 178 16.89 12.99 -9.53
C GLY A 178 16.57 13.41 -8.09
N THR A 179 16.24 14.68 -7.86
CA THR A 179 15.80 15.17 -6.56
C THR A 179 14.48 14.54 -6.13
N ALA A 180 13.50 14.47 -7.04
CA ALA A 180 12.21 13.83 -6.76
C ALA A 180 12.38 12.36 -6.40
N LEU A 181 13.22 11.64 -7.15
CA LEU A 181 13.53 10.23 -6.90
C LEU A 181 14.21 10.02 -5.55
N ALA A 182 15.18 10.88 -5.19
CA ALA A 182 15.87 10.79 -3.91
C ALA A 182 14.91 11.05 -2.73
N ILE A 183 14.05 12.06 -2.83
CA ILE A 183 13.05 12.37 -1.81
C ILE A 183 12.05 11.23 -1.69
N GLU A 184 11.57 10.68 -2.81
CA GLU A 184 10.62 9.56 -2.78
C GLU A 184 11.20 8.30 -2.17
N PHE A 185 12.42 7.95 -2.57
CA PHE A 185 13.16 6.86 -1.98
C PHE A 185 13.31 7.05 -0.47
N ALA A 186 13.82 8.21 -0.03
CA ALA A 186 14.12 8.45 1.39
C ALA A 186 12.85 8.44 2.25
N CYS A 187 11.80 9.13 1.83
CA CYS A 187 10.56 9.17 2.61
C CYS A 187 9.84 7.81 2.60
N THR A 188 9.84 7.10 1.46
CA THR A 188 9.28 5.75 1.41
C THR A 188 10.07 4.78 2.28
N PHE A 189 11.41 4.84 2.23
CA PHE A 189 12.28 4.01 3.06
C PHE A 189 12.00 4.21 4.55
N LEU A 190 11.86 5.45 5.01
CA LEU A 190 11.53 5.72 6.41
C LEU A 190 10.19 5.10 6.81
N VAL A 191 9.15 5.29 5.98
CA VAL A 191 7.82 4.71 6.24
C VAL A 191 7.90 3.18 6.28
N LEU A 192 8.54 2.56 5.29
CA LEU A 192 8.70 1.11 5.25
C LEU A 192 9.51 0.59 6.43
N TYR A 193 10.65 1.23 6.75
CA TYR A 193 11.52 0.83 7.84
C TYR A 193 10.75 0.73 9.15
N PHE A 194 10.00 1.77 9.51
CA PHE A 194 9.22 1.74 10.74
C PHE A 194 8.04 0.77 10.66
N SER A 195 7.25 0.78 9.56
CA SER A 195 6.08 -0.11 9.45
C SER A 195 6.46 -1.58 9.43
N VAL A 196 7.52 -1.98 8.72
CA VAL A 196 8.04 -3.35 8.67
C VAL A 196 8.65 -3.73 10.01
N THR A 197 9.47 -2.88 10.63
CA THR A 197 10.04 -3.18 11.95
C THR A 197 8.96 -3.49 12.98
N VAL A 198 7.86 -2.73 12.98
CA VAL A 198 6.73 -3.00 13.86
C VAL A 198 5.99 -4.27 13.45
N ALA A 199 5.73 -4.48 12.15
CA ALA A 199 4.98 -5.64 11.64
C ALA A 199 5.68 -6.99 11.90
N PHE A 200 7.01 -7.01 11.89
CA PHE A 200 7.80 -8.23 12.06
C PHE A 200 8.31 -8.44 13.49
N ASP A 201 8.13 -7.48 14.41
CA ASP A 201 8.35 -7.70 15.84
C ASP A 201 7.17 -8.47 16.45
N LYS A 202 7.27 -9.81 16.37
CA LYS A 202 6.24 -10.73 16.88
C LYS A 202 5.94 -10.51 18.36
N LYS A 203 6.94 -10.16 19.17
CA LYS A 203 6.78 -9.96 20.62
C LYS A 203 5.95 -8.71 20.88
N ARG A 204 6.29 -7.59 20.22
CA ARG A 204 5.54 -6.34 20.34
C ARG A 204 4.15 -6.46 19.75
N CYS A 205 3.98 -7.07 18.59
CA CYS A 205 2.66 -7.27 17.98
C CYS A 205 1.72 -8.05 18.91
N LYS A 206 2.21 -9.13 19.54
CA LYS A 206 1.40 -9.92 20.49
C LYS A 206 1.03 -9.14 21.75
N GLN A 207 1.91 -8.27 22.23
CA GLN A 207 1.66 -7.46 23.44
C GLN A 207 0.73 -6.27 23.18
N LEU A 208 0.85 -5.64 22.02
CA LEU A 208 0.15 -4.41 21.66
C LEU A 208 -1.19 -4.66 20.97
N GLY A 209 -1.36 -5.82 20.34
CA GLY A 209 -2.55 -6.19 19.59
C GLY A 209 -2.69 -5.46 18.24
N LEU A 210 -3.72 -5.85 17.48
CA LEU A 210 -3.99 -5.32 16.14
C LEU A 210 -4.20 -3.81 16.14
N THR A 211 -4.96 -3.28 17.10
CA THR A 211 -5.33 -1.87 17.14
C THR A 211 -4.11 -0.97 17.25
N MET A 212 -3.18 -1.28 18.15
CA MET A 212 -1.97 -0.47 18.32
C MET A 212 -1.03 -0.58 17.12
N PHE A 213 -0.96 -1.75 16.47
CA PHE A 213 -0.26 -1.88 15.18
C PHE A 213 -0.83 -0.90 14.14
N CYS A 214 -2.16 -0.86 13.99
CA CYS A 214 -2.82 0.06 13.07
C CYS A 214 -2.56 1.53 13.44
N VAL A 215 -2.57 1.89 14.73
CA VAL A 215 -2.24 3.24 15.21
C VAL A 215 -0.82 3.63 14.81
N MET A 216 0.16 2.76 15.02
CA MET A 216 1.56 3.05 14.71
C MET A 216 1.77 3.26 13.20
N VAL A 217 1.27 2.34 12.37
CA VAL A 217 1.39 2.43 10.91
C VAL A 217 0.69 3.69 10.37
N SER A 218 -0.53 3.96 10.84
CA SER A 218 -1.30 5.15 10.43
C SER A 218 -0.62 6.45 10.89
N GLY A 219 -0.03 6.45 12.08
CA GLY A 219 0.71 7.60 12.62
C GLY A 219 1.97 7.93 11.81
N ILE A 220 2.78 6.91 11.50
CA ILE A 220 3.97 7.06 10.66
C ILE A 220 3.59 7.63 9.29
N LEU A 221 2.53 7.08 8.68
CA LEU A 221 2.07 7.53 7.37
C LEU A 221 1.52 8.96 7.44
N ALA A 222 0.74 9.31 8.47
CA ALA A 222 0.23 10.67 8.68
C ALA A 222 1.36 11.70 8.80
N VAL A 223 2.42 11.39 9.56
CA VAL A 223 3.61 12.25 9.68
C VAL A 223 4.32 12.40 8.32
N ALA A 224 4.48 11.30 7.58
CA ALA A 224 5.11 11.35 6.26
C ALA A 224 4.31 12.20 5.26
N TYR A 225 2.97 12.12 5.29
CA TYR A 225 2.09 12.98 4.49
C TYR A 225 2.16 14.45 4.90
N PHE A 226 2.28 14.73 6.20
CA PHE A 226 2.45 16.10 6.68
C PHE A 226 3.76 16.71 6.18
N ILE A 227 4.88 15.99 6.33
CA ILE A 227 6.20 16.41 5.82
C ILE A 227 6.13 16.62 4.30
N SER A 228 5.46 15.69 3.61
CA SER A 228 5.30 15.73 2.16
C SER A 228 4.67 17.04 1.69
N LEU A 229 3.55 17.45 2.31
CA LEU A 229 2.78 18.62 1.88
C LEU A 229 3.30 19.95 2.40
N THR A 230 3.98 19.96 3.55
CA THR A 230 4.40 21.21 4.20
C THR A 230 5.85 21.56 3.96
N ILE A 231 6.75 20.57 3.90
CA ILE A 231 8.20 20.80 3.83
C ILE A 231 8.72 20.56 2.42
N THR A 232 8.40 19.41 1.83
CA THR A 232 8.93 19.04 0.50
C THR A 232 8.04 19.44 -0.65
N GLY A 233 6.78 19.76 -0.36
CA GLY A 233 5.77 20.17 -1.32
C GLY A 233 6.02 21.60 -1.77
N GLN A 234 6.15 21.78 -3.07
CA GLN A 234 6.35 23.07 -3.73
C GLN A 234 5.50 23.15 -4.99
N VAL A 235 5.45 24.33 -5.62
CA VAL A 235 4.68 24.50 -6.86
C VAL A 235 5.28 23.57 -7.93
N GLY A 236 4.43 22.83 -8.64
CA GLY A 236 4.84 21.81 -9.60
C GLY A 236 5.22 20.44 -9.02
N TYR A 237 5.59 20.34 -7.72
CA TYR A 237 5.88 19.08 -7.04
C TYR A 237 5.21 19.00 -5.68
N GLY A 238 4.12 18.24 -5.59
CA GLY A 238 3.30 18.13 -4.37
C GLY A 238 3.90 17.27 -3.24
N GLY A 239 5.21 17.03 -3.24
CA GLY A 239 5.91 16.18 -2.26
C GLY A 239 5.89 14.69 -2.61
N PRO A 240 6.61 13.86 -1.82
CA PRO A 240 6.59 12.42 -1.95
C PRO A 240 5.18 11.88 -1.67
N ARG A 241 4.79 10.90 -2.48
CA ARG A 241 3.48 10.31 -2.63
C ARG A 241 3.46 8.93 -1.99
N LEU A 242 4.62 8.27 -1.85
CA LEU A 242 4.85 7.05 -1.06
C LEU A 242 4.08 5.81 -1.55
N ASN A 243 3.22 5.96 -2.55
CA ASN A 243 2.27 4.96 -3.02
C ASN A 243 2.17 5.02 -4.55
N PRO A 244 2.72 4.03 -5.29
CA PRO A 244 2.65 4.00 -6.74
C PRO A 244 1.21 3.94 -7.29
N ALA A 245 0.28 3.28 -6.59
CA ALA A 245 -1.13 3.24 -6.99
C ALA A 245 -1.77 4.64 -6.94
N ARG A 246 -1.39 5.48 -5.96
CA ARG A 246 -1.82 6.89 -5.88
C ARG A 246 -1.45 7.67 -7.16
N CYS A 247 -0.37 7.29 -7.84
CA CYS A 247 0.16 8.01 -8.98
C CYS A 247 -0.35 7.52 -10.33
N ILE A 248 -0.59 6.22 -10.48
CA ILE A 248 -1.05 5.67 -11.76
C ILE A 248 -2.50 6.05 -12.08
N GLY A 249 -3.39 6.07 -11.10
CA GLY A 249 -4.81 6.41 -11.28
C GLY A 249 -5.03 7.75 -12.02
N PRO A 250 -4.49 8.88 -11.52
CA PRO A 250 -4.63 10.16 -12.22
C PRO A 250 -3.83 10.22 -13.51
N ALA A 251 -2.66 9.57 -13.57
CA ALA A 251 -1.83 9.56 -14.78
C ALA A 251 -2.54 8.89 -15.96
N VAL A 252 -3.28 7.80 -15.73
CA VAL A 252 -4.09 7.12 -16.76
C VAL A 252 -5.24 8.01 -17.25
N LEU A 253 -5.83 8.83 -16.38
CA LEU A 253 -7.03 9.61 -16.68
C LEU A 253 -6.77 11.01 -17.24
N VAL A 254 -5.60 11.58 -16.95
CA VAL A 254 -5.22 12.94 -17.31
C VAL A 254 -4.07 12.94 -18.33
N GLY A 255 -3.12 12.01 -18.23
CA GLY A 255 -1.95 11.93 -19.10
C GLY A 255 -0.96 13.08 -18.88
N GLY A 256 -0.24 13.44 -19.94
CA GLY A 256 0.72 14.56 -19.95
C GLY A 256 1.84 14.40 -18.93
N SER A 257 2.17 15.49 -18.23
CA SER A 257 3.28 15.53 -17.26
C SER A 257 3.14 14.53 -16.11
N LEU A 258 1.91 14.11 -15.77
CA LEU A 258 1.68 13.07 -14.76
C LEU A 258 2.18 11.70 -15.23
N TRP A 259 2.01 11.40 -16.51
CA TRP A 259 2.49 10.16 -17.11
C TRP A 259 4.01 10.18 -17.25
N GLU A 260 4.58 11.29 -17.69
CA GLU A 260 6.02 11.48 -17.80
C GLU A 260 6.71 11.38 -16.44
N SER A 261 6.05 11.86 -15.38
CA SER A 261 6.59 11.79 -14.02
C SER A 261 6.42 10.44 -13.35
N LEU A 262 5.58 9.55 -13.88
CA LEU A 262 5.10 8.34 -13.22
C LEU A 262 6.25 7.42 -12.78
N TRP A 263 7.29 7.29 -13.60
CA TRP A 263 8.40 6.36 -13.33
C TRP A 263 9.11 6.66 -12.00
N VAL A 264 9.26 7.93 -11.61
CA VAL A 264 9.92 8.29 -10.34
C VAL A 264 9.14 7.78 -9.15
N PHE A 265 7.82 7.91 -9.22
CA PHE A 265 6.88 7.49 -8.18
C PHE A 265 6.70 5.96 -8.10
N TRP A 266 7.29 5.21 -9.02
CA TRP A 266 7.33 3.74 -8.99
C TRP A 266 8.72 3.23 -8.62
N VAL A 267 9.75 3.75 -9.28
CA VAL A 267 11.14 3.34 -9.06
C VAL A 267 11.61 3.70 -7.65
N GLY A 268 11.38 4.93 -7.18
CA GLY A 268 11.81 5.36 -5.85
C GLY A 268 11.28 4.45 -4.74
N PRO A 269 9.95 4.25 -4.66
CA PRO A 269 9.35 3.37 -3.66
C PRO A 269 9.80 1.91 -3.74
N PHE A 270 9.91 1.33 -4.95
CA PHE A 270 10.36 -0.06 -5.09
C PHE A 270 11.85 -0.23 -4.77
N CYS A 271 12.71 0.72 -5.11
CA CYS A 271 14.10 0.72 -4.67
C CYS A 271 14.18 0.74 -3.13
N ALA A 272 13.35 1.54 -2.45
CA ALA A 272 13.28 1.54 -1.00
C ALA A 272 12.85 0.18 -0.43
N SER A 273 11.92 -0.52 -1.09
CA SER A 273 11.53 -1.89 -0.72
C SER A 273 12.66 -2.91 -0.87
N ILE A 274 13.49 -2.80 -1.92
CA ILE A 274 14.59 -3.74 -2.20
C ILE A 274 15.72 -3.59 -1.18
N VAL A 275 16.00 -2.36 -0.74
CA VAL A 275 17.08 -2.07 0.21
C VAL A 275 16.77 -2.57 1.63
N LEU A 276 15.49 -2.72 1.99
CA LEU A 276 15.03 -3.08 3.34
C LEU A 276 14.85 -4.59 3.55
#